data_AF-A0AA39SVU9-F1
#
_entry.id   AF-A0AA39SVU9-F1
#
_cell.length_a   1.000
_cell.length_b   1.000
_cell.length_c   1.000
_cell.angle_alpha   90.00
_cell.angle_beta   90.00
_cell.angle_gamma   90.00
#
_symmetry.space_group_name_H-M   'P 1'
#
loop_
_entity.id
_entity.type
_entity.pdbx_description
1 polymer ?
#
loop_
_entity_poly.entity_id
_entity_poly.type
_entity_poly.pdbx_seq_one_letter_code
_entity_poly.pdbx_strand_id
1 'polypeptide(L)'
;MHWEFGLKLRREVVATFSLAMEVIVHDRRLWRESEVMDSKEQMWTLRYYTRPAGNRASPVITVGWLEFVRAKRLEVGDELTFYGHQDGAADGELQMQYMIQVTRTSNVTYQGDPISLDVENFL
;
A
#
# COMPACT_ATOMS: atom_id res chain seq x y z
N MET A 1 -12.20 12.59 13.38
CA MET A 1 -12.21 11.13 13.56
C MET A 1 -11.03 10.60 12.79
N HIS A 2 -9.97 10.22 13.50
CA HIS A 2 -8.76 9.64 12.93
C HIS A 2 -8.92 8.13 13.01
N TRP A 3 -8.92 7.44 11.88
CA TRP A 3 -9.01 5.98 11.83
C TRP A 3 -7.69 5.45 11.27
N GLU A 4 -6.93 4.74 12.09
CA GLU A 4 -5.76 3.96 11.65
C GLU A 4 -6.19 2.48 11.55
N PHE A 5 -6.04 1.88 10.36
CA PHE A 5 -6.24 0.45 10.14
C PHE A 5 -4.94 -0.15 9.63
N GLY A 6 -4.25 -0.94 10.47
CA GLY A 6 -3.08 -1.72 10.09
C GLY A 6 -3.46 -3.16 9.72
N LEU A 7 -3.11 -3.59 8.51
CA LEU A 7 -3.26 -4.97 8.04
C LEU A 7 -1.91 -5.66 7.97
N LYS A 8 -1.84 -6.87 8.54
CA LYS A 8 -0.63 -7.67 8.66
C LYS A 8 -0.59 -8.77 7.60
N LEU A 9 0.44 -8.78 6.76
CA LEU A 9 0.61 -9.77 5.69
C LEU A 9 1.53 -10.89 6.19
N ARG A 10 1.05 -12.14 6.19
CA ARG A 10 1.90 -13.32 6.44
C ARG A 10 1.96 -14.19 5.21
N ARG A 11 3.21 -14.50 4.85
CA ARG A 11 3.71 -15.56 3.96
C ARG A 11 3.31 -15.40 2.50
N GLU A 12 4.34 -15.12 1.70
CA GLU A 12 4.27 -14.65 0.31
C GLU A 12 3.81 -13.20 0.25
N VAL A 13 4.44 -12.37 -0.60
CA VAL A 13 4.11 -10.94 -0.73
C VAL A 13 2.74 -10.80 -1.40
N VAL A 14 1.70 -11.16 -0.65
CA VAL A 14 0.30 -11.10 -1.02
C VAL A 14 -0.27 -9.96 -0.21
N ALA A 15 -0.40 -8.80 -0.85
CA ALA A 15 -1.04 -7.65 -0.27
C ALA A 15 -2.51 -7.98 0.03
N THR A 16 -2.86 -7.98 1.31
CA THR A 16 -4.21 -8.12 1.82
C THR A 16 -4.69 -6.71 2.13
N PHE A 17 -5.73 -6.26 1.43
CA PHE A 17 -6.25 -4.89 1.46
C PHE A 17 -7.61 -4.87 2.17
N SER A 18 -7.89 -3.88 3.02
CA SER A 18 -9.24 -3.66 3.61
C SER A 18 -9.72 -2.23 3.42
N LEU A 19 -11.04 -2.13 3.31
CA LEU A 19 -11.92 -0.98 3.11
C LEU A 19 -11.78 -0.20 1.79
N ALA A 20 -10.57 0.15 1.34
CA ALA A 20 -10.41 0.84 0.05
C ALA A 20 -10.91 0.00 -1.15
N MET A 21 -10.94 -1.33 -0.99
CA MET A 21 -11.45 -2.25 -2.01
C MET A 21 -12.95 -2.52 -1.95
N GLU A 22 -13.66 -2.20 -0.87
CA GLU A 22 -15.13 -2.39 -0.86
C GLU A 22 -15.81 -1.51 -1.92
N VAL A 23 -15.20 -0.35 -2.19
CA VAL A 23 -15.56 0.55 -3.29
C VAL A 23 -15.13 -0.01 -4.67
N ILE A 24 -14.00 -0.72 -4.74
CA ILE A 24 -13.45 -1.28 -6.00
C ILE A 24 -14.21 -2.54 -6.45
N VAL A 25 -14.72 -3.35 -5.52
CA VAL A 25 -15.46 -4.59 -5.83
C VAL A 25 -16.85 -4.31 -6.42
N HIS A 26 -17.39 -3.10 -6.25
CA HIS A 26 -18.68 -2.70 -6.84
C HIS A 26 -18.56 -2.14 -8.27
N ASP A 27 -17.35 -1.88 -8.77
CA ASP A 27 -17.12 -1.45 -10.15
C ASP A 27 -16.91 -2.68 -11.06
N ARG A 28 -17.57 -2.72 -12.23
CA ARG A 28 -17.42 -3.82 -13.20
C ARG A 28 -16.04 -3.82 -13.88
N ARG A 29 -15.16 -2.88 -13.53
CA ARG A 29 -13.78 -2.80 -14.02
C ARG A 29 -12.90 -3.82 -13.30
N LEU A 30 -12.33 -4.73 -14.08
CA LEU A 30 -11.42 -5.77 -13.57
C LEU A 30 -10.07 -5.21 -13.12
N TRP A 31 -9.75 -3.98 -13.49
CA TRP A 31 -8.50 -3.32 -13.12
C TRP A 31 -8.70 -1.82 -12.87
N ARG A 32 -7.83 -1.25 -12.03
CA ARG A 32 -7.79 0.17 -11.70
C ARG A 32 -6.35 0.64 -11.56
N GLU A 33 -6.02 1.75 -12.18
CA GLU A 33 -4.76 2.44 -11.95
C GLU A 33 -4.93 3.44 -10.81
N SER A 34 -3.89 3.60 -9.99
CA SER A 34 -3.85 4.63 -8.97
C SER A 34 -2.45 5.20 -8.88
N GLU A 35 -2.40 6.52 -8.73
CA GLU A 35 -1.19 7.23 -8.38
C GLU A 35 -1.07 7.24 -6.86
N VAL A 36 0.02 6.69 -6.35
CA VAL A 36 0.32 6.64 -4.92
C VAL A 36 1.64 7.36 -4.65
N MET A 37 1.67 8.16 -3.60
CA MET A 37 2.86 8.86 -3.14
C MET A 37 3.57 8.04 -2.06
N ASP A 38 4.89 7.89 -2.15
CA ASP A 38 5.65 7.26 -1.08
C ASP A 38 6.11 8.25 0.00
N SER A 39 6.81 7.74 1.02
CA SER A 39 7.37 8.54 2.12
C SER A 39 8.47 9.52 1.71
N LYS A 40 9.00 9.42 0.48
CA LYS A 40 9.93 10.37 -0.13
C LYS A 40 9.23 11.32 -1.13
N GLU A 41 7.91 11.39 -1.07
CA GLU A 41 7.07 12.21 -1.96
C GLU A 41 7.16 11.82 -3.45
N GLN A 42 7.71 10.64 -3.75
CA GLN A 42 7.79 10.14 -5.13
C GLN A 42 6.47 9.48 -5.51
N MET A 43 5.94 9.88 -6.66
CA MET A 43 4.71 9.34 -7.22
C MET A 43 4.97 8.04 -7.98
N TRP A 44 4.08 7.06 -7.77
CA TRP A 44 4.09 5.76 -8.42
C TRP A 44 2.73 5.46 -9.03
N THR A 45 2.71 5.07 -10.30
CA THR A 45 1.50 4.55 -10.95
C THR A 45 1.44 3.03 -10.76
N LEU A 46 0.46 2.56 -10.00
CA LEU A 46 0.23 1.14 -9.76
C LEU A 46 -1.11 0.70 -10.34
N ARG A 47 -1.14 -0.48 -10.99
CA ARG A 47 -2.38 -1.07 -11.50
C ARG A 47 -2.81 -2.27 -10.67
N TYR A 48 -3.97 -2.16 -10.04
CA TYR A 48 -4.64 -3.23 -9.32
C TYR A 48 -5.52 -4.02 -10.29
N TYR A 49 -5.51 -5.34 -10.19
CA TYR A 49 -6.42 -6.24 -10.89
C TYR A 49 -7.15 -7.10 -9.87
N THR A 50 -8.48 -7.08 -9.92
CA THR A 50 -9.33 -7.94 -9.09
C THR A 50 -9.95 -9.00 -9.98
N ARG A 51 -9.68 -10.27 -9.67
CA ARG A 51 -10.23 -11.37 -10.45
C ARG A 51 -11.74 -11.50 -10.17
N PRO A 52 -12.61 -11.51 -11.21
CA PRO A 52 -14.05 -11.39 -11.02
C PRO A 52 -14.75 -12.65 -10.48
N ALA A 53 -14.10 -13.83 -10.42
CA ALA A 53 -14.72 -15.04 -9.88
C ALA A 53 -13.70 -16.09 -9.38
N GLY A 54 -14.13 -16.83 -8.34
CA GLY A 54 -13.44 -17.97 -7.75
C GLY A 54 -12.99 -17.74 -6.30
N ASN A 55 -12.56 -18.82 -5.64
CA ASN A 55 -11.97 -18.90 -4.31
C ASN A 55 -10.58 -18.21 -4.18
N ARG A 56 -10.22 -17.37 -5.17
CA ARG A 56 -9.00 -16.55 -5.23
C ARG A 56 -9.33 -15.14 -5.74
N ALA A 57 -10.39 -14.54 -5.19
CA ALA A 57 -10.74 -13.13 -5.43
C ALA A 57 -9.78 -12.20 -4.68
N SER A 58 -8.47 -12.42 -4.84
CA SER A 58 -7.44 -11.59 -4.25
C SER A 58 -7.00 -10.55 -5.27
N PRO A 59 -7.00 -9.25 -4.93
CA PRO A 59 -6.35 -8.24 -5.74
C PRO A 59 -4.88 -8.57 -5.96
N VAL A 60 -4.37 -8.25 -7.14
CA VAL A 60 -2.93 -8.26 -7.44
C VAL A 60 -2.52 -6.92 -8.03
N ILE A 61 -1.33 -6.45 -7.66
CA ILE A 61 -0.68 -5.31 -8.31
C ILE A 61 0.07 -5.86 -9.52
N THR A 62 -0.15 -5.27 -10.69
CA THR A 62 0.36 -5.79 -11.96
C THR A 62 1.37 -4.82 -12.58
N VAL A 63 0.93 -3.61 -12.93
CA VAL A 63 1.79 -2.57 -13.53
C VAL A 63 2.44 -1.73 -12.44
N GLY A 64 3.70 -1.36 -12.64
CA GLY A 64 4.51 -0.53 -11.73
C GLY A 64 5.08 -1.28 -10.52
N TRP A 65 4.62 -2.52 -10.29
CA TRP A 65 5.02 -3.30 -9.12
C TRP A 65 6.49 -3.71 -9.16
N LEU A 66 6.97 -4.23 -10.28
CA LEU A 66 8.35 -4.72 -10.38
C LEU A 66 9.35 -3.56 -10.27
N GLU A 67 9.03 -2.42 -10.88
CA GLU A 67 9.80 -1.19 -10.79
C GLU A 67 9.85 -0.69 -9.35
N PHE A 68 8.70 -0.66 -8.66
CA PHE A 68 8.60 -0.28 -7.26
C PHE A 68 9.44 -1.19 -6.36
N VAL A 69 9.28 -2.52 -6.48
CA VAL A 69 10.04 -3.52 -5.71
C VAL A 69 11.54 -3.32 -5.87
N ARG A 70 12.01 -3.09 -7.10
CA ARG A 70 13.44 -2.89 -7.37
C ARG A 70 13.96 -1.58 -6.81
N ALA A 71 13.22 -0.49 -7.00
CA ALA A 71 13.62 0.84 -6.52
C ALA A 71 13.70 0.89 -4.99
N LYS A 72 12.69 0.31 -4.32
CA LYS A 72 12.59 0.25 -2.85
C LYS A 72 13.39 -0.88 -2.21
N ARG A 73 14.04 -1.73 -3.02
CA ARG A 73 14.79 -2.93 -2.60
C ARG A 73 13.99 -3.83 -1.66
N LEU A 74 12.74 -4.09 -2.03
CA LEU A 74 11.84 -4.86 -1.18
C LEU A 74 12.29 -6.31 -1.07
N GLU A 75 12.14 -6.85 0.13
CA GLU A 75 12.48 -8.22 0.49
C GLU A 75 11.26 -8.94 1.06
N VAL A 76 11.35 -10.27 1.10
CA VAL A 76 10.33 -11.08 1.75
C VAL A 76 10.33 -10.77 3.24
N GLY A 77 9.19 -10.29 3.75
CA GLY A 77 9.03 -9.87 5.14
C GLY A 77 8.78 -8.38 5.31
N ASP A 78 8.98 -7.58 4.25
CA ASP A 78 8.59 -6.16 4.25
C ASP A 78 7.06 -6.01 4.29
N GLU A 79 6.60 -5.02 5.05
CA GLU A 79 5.19 -4.71 5.22
C GLU A 79 4.83 -3.44 4.44
N LEU A 80 3.86 -3.57 3.52
CA LEU A 80 3.35 -2.47 2.71
C LEU A 80 2.01 -1.98 3.28
N THR A 81 1.92 -0.67 3.50
CA THR A 81 0.70 -0.01 3.96
C THR A 81 0.22 0.99 2.91
N PHE A 82 -0.99 0.78 2.40
CA PHE A 82 -1.69 1.74 1.55
C PHE A 82 -2.69 2.51 2.39
N TYR A 83 -2.67 3.83 2.30
CA TYR A 83 -3.61 4.68 3.00
C TYR A 83 -3.93 5.91 2.15
N GLY A 84 -4.95 6.66 2.52
CA GLY A 84 -5.24 7.94 1.87
C GLY A 84 -5.56 8.97 2.92
N HIS A 85 -5.11 10.21 2.71
CA HIS A 85 -5.60 11.34 3.48
C HIS A 85 -6.49 12.21 2.60
N GLN A 86 -7.45 12.86 3.26
CA GLN A 86 -8.23 13.93 2.67
C GLN A 86 -7.57 15.23 3.06
N ASP A 87 -7.07 15.98 2.07
CA ASP A 87 -6.79 17.38 2.29
C ASP A 87 -7.96 18.22 1.81
N GLY A 88 -8.31 19.22 2.62
CA GLY A 88 -9.19 20.29 2.17
C GLY A 88 -8.42 21.12 1.15
N ALA A 89 -8.81 21.03 -0.12
CA ALA A 89 -8.27 21.92 -1.13
C ALA A 89 -8.76 23.36 -0.87
N ALA A 90 -8.03 24.34 -1.41
CA ALA A 90 -8.31 25.77 -1.20
C ALA A 90 -9.70 26.21 -1.72
N ASP A 91 -10.34 25.40 -2.55
CA ASP A 91 -11.68 25.57 -3.12
C ASP A 91 -12.79 24.87 -2.32
N GLY A 92 -12.44 24.14 -1.25
CA GLY A 92 -13.37 23.34 -0.45
C GLY A 92 -13.68 21.95 -1.02
N GLU A 93 -13.05 21.55 -2.14
CA GLU A 93 -13.14 20.18 -2.63
C GLU A 93 -12.21 19.26 -1.82
N LEU A 94 -12.70 18.06 -1.47
CA LEU A 94 -11.91 17.04 -0.80
C LEU A 94 -11.04 16.33 -1.84
N GLN A 95 -9.74 16.61 -1.85
CA GLN A 95 -8.80 15.83 -2.65
C GLN A 95 -8.29 14.65 -1.83
N MET A 96 -8.55 13.44 -2.34
CA MET A 96 -7.99 12.21 -1.81
C MET A 96 -6.58 12.02 -2.38
N GLN A 97 -5.57 12.07 -1.52
CA GLN A 97 -4.22 11.68 -1.88
C GLN A 97 -3.95 10.29 -1.34
N TYR A 98 -3.55 9.36 -2.21
CA TYR A 98 -3.20 8.00 -1.84
C TYR A 98 -1.70 7.90 -1.58
N MET A 99 -1.34 7.20 -0.52
CA MET A 99 0.03 7.01 -0.09
C MET A 99 0.37 5.53 0.05
N ILE A 100 1.66 5.22 -0.11
CA ILE A 100 2.24 3.90 0.09
C ILE A 100 3.46 4.01 1.01
N GLN A 101 3.42 3.30 2.11
CA GLN A 101 4.56 3.19 3.02
C GLN A 101 5.05 1.75 3.04
N VAL A 102 6.36 1.56 3.05
CA VAL A 102 6.94 0.22 3.21
C VAL A 102 7.84 0.21 4.42
N THR A 103 7.63 -0.75 5.30
CA THR A 103 8.42 -0.90 6.52
C THR A 103 9.09 -2.25 6.57
N ARG A 104 10.28 -2.28 7.17
CA ARG A 104 11.07 -3.48 7.43
C ARG A 104 11.33 -3.58 8.92
N THR A 105 11.11 -4.77 9.47
CA THR A 105 11.51 -5.06 10.84
C THR A 105 13.03 -5.00 10.94
N SER A 106 13.50 -4.09 11.78
CA SER A 106 14.90 -3.88 12.09
C SER A 106 15.42 -4.98 13.01
N ASN A 107 16.73 -5.20 12.97
CA ASN A 107 17.44 -6.00 13.96
C ASN A 107 17.63 -5.24 15.29
N VAL A 108 17.25 -3.96 15.33
CA VAL A 108 17.27 -3.12 16.54
C VAL A 108 15.98 -3.31 17.32
N THR A 109 16.09 -3.35 18.64
CA THR A 109 14.95 -3.43 19.55
C THR A 109 14.80 -2.15 20.35
N TYR A 110 13.56 -1.74 20.64
CA TYR A 110 13.25 -0.71 21.62
C TYR A 110 12.49 -1.36 22.78
N GLN A 111 13.02 -1.22 24.01
CA GLN A 111 12.46 -1.87 25.21
C GLN A 111 12.30 -3.41 25.10
N GLY A 112 13.11 -4.06 24.26
CA GLY A 112 13.07 -5.50 24.03
C GLY A 112 12.17 -5.94 22.87
N ASP A 113 11.39 -5.03 22.29
CA ASP A 113 10.54 -5.32 21.13
C ASP A 113 11.21 -4.88 19.82
N PRO A 114 11.13 -5.67 18.74
CA PRO A 114 11.61 -5.29 17.42
C PRO A 114 10.89 -4.03 16.92
N ILE A 115 11.64 -3.11 16.31
CA ILE A 115 11.07 -1.93 15.67
C ILE A 115 10.94 -2.13 14.16
N SER A 116 9.84 -1.66 13.57
CA SER A 116 9.71 -1.53 12.12
C SER A 116 10.09 -0.11 11.71
N LEU A 117 10.97 0.02 10.73
CA LEU A 117 11.40 1.30 10.16
C LEU A 117 10.98 1.37 8.69
N ASP A 118 10.75 2.56 8.17
CA ASP A 118 10.57 2.74 6.73
C ASP A 118 11.80 2.19 5.97
N VAL A 119 11.57 1.44 4.88
CA VAL A 119 12.65 0.84 4.08
C VAL A 119 13.60 1.90 3.53
N GLU A 120 13.10 3.12 3.32
CA GLU A 120 13.87 4.27 2.87
C GLU A 120 14.89 4.77 3.89
N ASN A 121 14.76 4.37 5.16
CA ASN A 121 15.74 4.67 6.22
C ASN A 121 16.90 3.67 6.25
N PHE A 122 16.84 2.59 5.45
CA PHE A 122 17.93 1.62 5.31
C PHE A 122 18.79 1.85 4.06
N LEU A 123 18.43 2.82 3.21
CA LEU A 123 19.08 3.17 1.95
C LEU A 123 19.96 4.40 2.10
#